data_AF-A0A497NGT4-F1
#
_entry.id   AF-A0A497NGT4-F1
#
_cell.length_a   1.000
_cell.length_b   1.000
_cell.length_c   1.000
_cell.angle_alpha   90.00
_cell.angle_beta   90.00
_cell.angle_gamma   90.00
#
_symmetry.space_group_name_H-M   'P 1'
#
loop_
_entity.id
_entity.type
_entity.pdbx_description
1 polymer ?
#
loop_
_entity_poly.entity_id
_entity_poly.type
_entity_poly.pdbx_seq_one_letter_code
_entity_poly.pdbx_strand_id
1 'polypeptide(L)'
;MNISISLTEVLYALGLFAWVIVVVQVISRAVYEAAKKRYGDEYVGIYFARKVIHILAGGLVALLIPVFNLFDDFILPLALAIVLAFFCWWPHRTGKLMYWFQDPSNMYEVDFCLVWGILM
;
A
#
# COMPACT_ATOMS: atom_id res chain seq x y z
N MET A 1 22.60 -1.42 18.51
CA MET A 1 21.65 -2.34 17.84
C MET A 1 22.44 -3.09 16.79
N ASN A 2 22.56 -4.41 16.88
CA ASN A 2 23.10 -5.20 15.78
C ASN A 2 21.94 -5.49 14.83
N ILE A 3 21.95 -4.85 13.66
CA ILE A 3 20.95 -5.10 12.62
C ILE A 3 21.36 -6.40 11.91
N SER A 4 20.55 -7.43 12.02
CA SER A 4 20.73 -8.69 11.28
C SER A 4 19.45 -9.00 10.53
N ILE A 5 19.54 -9.12 9.21
CA ILE A 5 18.41 -9.51 8.35
C ILE A 5 18.52 -11.01 8.07
N SER A 6 17.50 -11.77 8.48
CA SER A 6 17.41 -13.19 8.19
C SER A 6 16.77 -13.46 6.83
N LEU A 7 17.05 -14.63 6.24
CA LEU A 7 16.36 -15.07 5.01
C LEU A 7 14.85 -15.15 5.22
N THR A 8 14.41 -15.57 6.41
CA THR A 8 13.00 -15.67 6.78
C THR A 8 12.30 -14.31 6.72
N GLU A 9 12.89 -13.26 7.27
CA GLU A 9 12.35 -11.89 7.19
C GLU A 9 12.28 -11.39 5.75
N VAL A 10 13.29 -11.70 4.92
CA VAL A 10 13.25 -11.36 3.48
C VAL A 10 12.07 -12.05 2.79
N LEU A 11 11.80 -13.32 3.09
CA LEU A 11 10.66 -14.04 2.53
C LEU A 11 9.33 -13.46 3.00
N TYR A 12 9.21 -13.06 4.26
CA TYR A 12 8.03 -12.37 4.77
C TYR A 12 7.83 -11.01 4.11
N ALA A 13 8.90 -10.22 3.97
CA ALA A 13 8.88 -8.94 3.29
C ALA A 13 8.41 -9.09 1.84
N LEU A 14 8.95 -10.06 1.10
CA LEU A 14 8.53 -10.34 -0.27
C LEU A 14 7.08 -10.81 -0.36
N GLY A 15 6.64 -11.66 0.56
CA GLY A 15 5.25 -12.15 0.62
C GLY A 15 4.25 -11.02 0.88
N LEU A 16 4.52 -10.18 1.89
CA LEU A 16 3.70 -9.01 2.21
C LEU A 16 3.72 -7.98 1.08
N PHE A 17 4.89 -7.74 0.47
CA PHE A 17 5.01 -6.83 -0.66
C PHE A 17 4.19 -7.32 -1.85
N ALA A 18 4.30 -8.60 -2.22
CA ALA A 18 3.50 -9.21 -3.27
C ALA A 18 1.98 -9.08 -2.97
N TRP A 19 1.58 -9.29 -1.72
CA TRP A 19 0.21 -9.06 -1.28
C TRP A 19 -0.26 -7.61 -1.51
N VAL A 20 0.55 -6.62 -1.09
CA VAL A 20 0.22 -5.19 -1.30
C VAL A 20 0.07 -4.88 -2.79
N ILE A 21 0.95 -5.40 -3.65
CA ILE A 21 0.84 -5.22 -5.10
C ILE A 21 -0.46 -5.83 -5.64
N VAL A 22 -0.86 -7.02 -5.21
CA VAL A 22 -2.14 -7.64 -5.60
C VAL A 22 -3.33 -6.79 -5.14
N VAL A 23 -3.30 -6.28 -3.91
CA VAL A 23 -4.35 -5.41 -3.38
C VAL A 23 -4.48 -4.14 -4.23
N VAL A 24 -3.37 -3.45 -4.50
CA VAL A 24 -3.38 -2.19 -5.24
C VAL A 24 -3.74 -2.39 -6.70
N GLN A 25 -3.15 -3.36 -7.40
CA GLN A 25 -3.30 -3.49 -8.85
C GLN A 25 -4.57 -4.25 -9.26
N VAL A 26 -5.01 -5.23 -8.46
CA VAL A 26 -6.10 -6.14 -8.84
C VAL A 26 -7.34 -5.86 -8.02
N ILE A 27 -7.25 -6.00 -6.70
CA ILE A 27 -8.43 -5.96 -5.83
C ILE A 27 -9.05 -4.55 -5.81
N SER A 28 -8.23 -3.52 -5.59
CA SER A 28 -8.74 -2.14 -5.50
C SER A 28 -9.32 -1.64 -6.82
N ARG A 29 -8.75 -2.07 -7.96
CA ARG A 29 -9.27 -1.75 -9.29
C ARG A 29 -10.61 -2.42 -9.55
N ALA A 30 -10.77 -3.69 -9.16
CA ALA A 30 -12.06 -4.37 -9.24
C ALA A 30 -13.13 -3.67 -8.38
N VAL A 31 -12.74 -3.21 -7.19
CA VAL A 31 -13.63 -2.45 -6.29
C VAL A 31 -13.99 -1.08 -6.88
N TYR A 32 -13.03 -0.37 -7.47
CA TYR A 32 -13.28 0.89 -8.19
C TYR A 32 -14.36 0.69 -9.26
N GLU A 33 -14.18 -0.30 -10.14
CA GLU A 33 -15.13 -0.52 -11.24
C GLU A 33 -16.52 -0.94 -10.72
N ALA A 34 -16.57 -1.78 -9.67
CA ALA A 34 -17.83 -2.19 -9.05
C ALA A 34 -18.58 -1.00 -8.42
N ALA A 35 -17.88 -0.15 -7.67
CA ALA A 35 -18.46 1.03 -7.05
C ALA A 35 -18.88 2.07 -8.10
N LYS A 36 -18.02 2.37 -9.08
CA LYS A 36 -18.36 3.26 -10.20
C LYS A 36 -19.60 2.79 -10.95
N LYS A 37 -19.68 1.50 -11.27
CA LYS A 37 -20.87 0.91 -11.93
C LYS A 37 -22.13 1.02 -11.06
N ARG A 38 -22.00 0.87 -9.74
CA ARG A 38 -23.14 0.89 -8.81
C ARG A 38 -23.67 2.29 -8.53
N TYR A 39 -22.79 3.29 -8.46
CA TYR A 39 -23.12 4.65 -8.02
C TYR A 39 -23.07 5.70 -9.14
N GLY A 40 -22.50 5.37 -10.31
CA GLY A 40 -22.44 6.27 -11.46
C GLY A 40 -21.42 7.41 -11.30
N ASP A 41 -20.58 7.37 -10.27
CA ASP A 41 -19.66 8.44 -9.90
C ASP A 41 -18.22 7.90 -9.77
N GLU A 42 -17.28 8.58 -10.43
CA GLU A 42 -15.87 8.21 -10.46
C GLU A 42 -15.18 8.43 -9.11
N TYR A 43 -15.50 9.53 -8.42
CA TYR A 43 -14.94 9.84 -7.11
C TYR A 43 -15.37 8.82 -6.06
N VAL A 44 -16.62 8.35 -6.11
CA VAL A 44 -17.11 7.25 -5.27
C VAL A 44 -16.31 5.97 -5.53
N GLY A 45 -16.01 5.65 -6.81
CA GLY A 45 -15.14 4.54 -7.17
C GLY A 45 -13.76 4.63 -6.52
N ILE A 46 -13.11 5.79 -6.66
CA ILE A 46 -11.78 6.08 -6.08
C ILE A 46 -11.84 5.96 -4.54
N TYR A 47 -12.88 6.52 -3.92
CA TYR A 47 -13.07 6.46 -2.47
C TYR A 47 -13.08 5.00 -1.97
N PHE A 48 -13.89 4.13 -2.57
CA PHE A 48 -13.97 2.73 -2.16
C PHE A 48 -12.67 1.97 -2.42
N ALA A 49 -12.02 2.19 -3.57
CA ALA A 49 -10.72 1.60 -3.85
C ALA A 49 -9.67 1.98 -2.80
N ARG A 50 -9.61 3.26 -2.43
CA ARG A 50 -8.71 3.75 -1.37
C ARG A 50 -9.02 3.11 -0.02
N LYS A 51 -10.28 2.93 0.36
CA LYS A 51 -10.64 2.25 1.61
C LYS A 51 -10.21 0.79 1.63
N VAL A 52 -10.37 0.09 0.52
CA VAL A 52 -9.90 -1.30 0.40
C VAL A 52 -8.38 -1.38 0.50
N ILE A 53 -7.63 -0.47 -0.12
CA ILE A 53 -6.17 -0.39 0.04
C ILE A 53 -5.80 -0.15 1.51
N HIS A 54 -6.43 0.83 2.18
CA HIS A 54 -6.11 1.14 3.58
C HIS A 54 -6.38 -0.04 4.50
N ILE A 55 -7.45 -0.81 4.28
CA ILE A 55 -7.79 -1.96 5.11
C ILE A 55 -6.88 -3.15 4.81
N LEU A 56 -6.73 -3.54 3.54
CA LEU A 56 -6.05 -4.78 3.16
C LEU A 56 -4.53 -4.63 3.01
N ALA A 57 -4.04 -3.49 2.54
CA ALA A 57 -2.61 -3.23 2.43
C ALA A 57 -2.06 -2.57 3.70
N GLY A 58 -2.76 -1.57 4.25
CA GLY A 58 -2.32 -0.89 5.49
C GLY A 58 -2.67 -1.67 6.74
N GLY A 59 -3.95 -1.88 7.00
CA GLY A 59 -4.48 -2.43 8.25
C GLY A 59 -4.15 -3.91 8.48
N LEU A 60 -4.36 -4.76 7.48
CA LEU A 60 -4.04 -6.19 7.60
C LEU A 60 -2.53 -6.40 7.78
N VAL A 61 -1.68 -5.73 7.01
CA VAL A 61 -0.21 -5.85 7.19
C VAL A 61 0.20 -5.35 8.57
N ALA A 62 -0.36 -4.22 9.02
CA ALA A 62 -0.13 -3.69 10.36
C ALA A 62 -0.56 -4.65 11.49
N LEU A 63 -1.57 -5.48 11.25
CA LEU A 63 -1.99 -6.53 12.19
C LEU A 63 -1.06 -7.75 12.12
N LEU A 64 -0.68 -8.20 10.92
CA LEU A 64 0.10 -9.42 10.72
C LEU A 64 1.50 -9.33 11.33
N ILE A 65 2.17 -8.18 11.18
CA ILE A 65 3.53 -7.97 11.68
C ILE A 65 3.67 -8.31 13.17
N PRO A 66 2.91 -7.69 14.10
CA PRO A 66 3.01 -7.98 15.53
C PRO A 66 2.38 -9.33 15.91
N VAL A 67 1.28 -9.74 15.27
CA VAL A 67 0.60 -11.00 15.61
C VAL A 67 1.50 -12.22 15.35
N PHE A 68 2.32 -12.17 14.31
CA PHE A 68 3.20 -13.28 13.93
C PHE A 68 4.68 -13.02 14.21
N ASN A 69 5.03 -11.89 14.84
CA ASN A 69 6.40 -11.45 15.09
C ASN A 69 7.28 -11.59 13.84
N LEU A 70 6.84 -10.97 12.73
CA LEU A 70 7.43 -11.20 11.41
C LEU A 70 8.82 -10.59 11.24
N PHE A 71 9.15 -9.54 11.99
CA PHE A 71 10.40 -8.80 11.85
C PHE A 71 10.99 -8.51 13.22
N ASP A 72 12.30 -8.70 13.35
CA ASP A 72 13.03 -8.37 14.58
C ASP A 72 13.42 -6.88 14.64
N ASP A 73 13.45 -6.22 13.48
CA ASP A 73 13.83 -4.82 13.30
C ASP A 73 12.94 -4.10 12.26
N PHE A 74 12.82 -2.78 12.34
CA PHE A 74 11.97 -1.96 11.49
C PHE A 74 12.54 -1.69 10.09
N ILE A 75 13.83 -1.99 9.85
CA ILE A 75 14.52 -1.64 8.60
C ILE A 75 13.82 -2.19 7.35
N LEU A 76 13.41 -3.46 7.34
CA LEU A 76 12.75 -4.07 6.18
C LEU A 76 11.35 -3.50 5.92
N PRO A 77 10.43 -3.44 6.91
CA PRO A 77 9.14 -2.76 6.77
C PRO A 77 9.28 -1.31 6.28
N LEU A 78 10.19 -0.53 6.88
CA LEU A 78 10.41 0.87 6.51
C LEU A 78 10.94 1.00 5.07
N ALA A 79 11.91 0.17 4.68
CA ALA A 79 12.45 0.19 3.32
C ALA A 79 11.37 -0.09 2.27
N LEU A 80 10.50 -1.08 2.52
CA LEU A 80 9.39 -1.38 1.62
C LEU A 80 8.33 -0.28 1.58
N ALA A 81 8.04 0.37 2.71
CA ALA A 81 7.14 1.51 2.76
C ALA A 81 7.67 2.68 1.91
N ILE A 82 8.99 2.95 1.95
CA ILE A 82 9.64 3.96 1.10
C ILE A 82 9.58 3.57 -0.39
N VAL A 83 9.80 2.30 -0.72
CA VAL A 83 9.66 1.80 -2.11
C VAL A 83 8.24 1.98 -2.62
N LEU A 84 7.23 1.66 -1.81
CA LEU A 84 5.82 1.88 -2.15
C LEU A 84 5.49 3.36 -2.30
N ALA A 85 5.98 4.22 -1.40
CA ALA A 85 5.83 5.67 -1.50
C ALA A 85 6.41 6.18 -2.82
N PHE A 86 7.59 5.70 -3.22
CA PHE A 86 8.20 6.02 -4.52
C PHE A 86 7.33 5.58 -5.69
N PHE A 87 6.80 4.34 -5.67
CA PHE A 87 5.92 3.85 -6.74
C PHE A 87 4.58 4.59 -6.83
N CYS A 88 4.09 5.15 -5.73
CA CYS A 88 2.94 6.05 -5.75
C CYS A 88 3.31 7.45 -6.25
N TRP A 89 4.48 7.98 -5.85
CA TRP A 89 4.95 9.32 -6.23
C TRP A 89 5.30 9.41 -7.73
N TRP A 90 5.89 8.36 -8.30
CA TRP A 90 6.37 8.36 -9.68
C TRP A 90 5.28 8.64 -10.75
N PRO A 91 4.10 8.00 -10.70
CA PRO A 91 2.95 8.33 -11.54
C PRO A 91 2.59 9.82 -11.59
N HIS A 92 2.63 10.52 -10.45
CA HIS A 92 2.35 11.96 -10.37
C HIS A 92 3.36 12.80 -11.14
N ARG A 93 4.63 12.38 -11.19
CA ARG A 93 5.68 13.10 -11.92
C ARG A 93 5.68 12.84 -13.42
N THR A 94 5.13 11.69 -13.83
CA THR A 94 5.06 11.30 -15.25
C THR A 94 3.71 11.59 -15.90
N GLY A 95 2.71 12.02 -15.11
CA GLY A 95 1.33 12.20 -15.56
C GLY A 95 0.59 10.89 -15.84
N LYS A 96 1.16 9.73 -15.46
CA LYS A 96 0.59 8.39 -15.68
C LYS A 96 -0.09 7.86 -14.44
N LEU A 97 -1.06 8.61 -13.91
CA LEU A 97 -1.76 8.26 -12.68
C LEU A 97 -2.50 6.91 -12.79
N MET A 98 -2.46 6.15 -11.70
CA MET A 98 -3.32 5.00 -11.49
C MET A 98 -4.73 5.48 -11.16
N TYR A 99 -5.51 5.75 -12.20
CA TYR A 99 -6.81 6.43 -12.16
C TYR A 99 -7.83 5.83 -11.18
N TRP A 100 -7.69 4.56 -10.80
CA TRP A 100 -8.63 3.88 -9.93
C TRP A 100 -8.46 4.23 -8.44
N PHE A 101 -7.35 4.85 -8.03
CA PHE A 101 -7.15 5.27 -6.64
C PHE A 101 -6.36 6.56 -6.44
N GLN A 102 -5.54 6.98 -7.41
CA GLN A 102 -4.75 8.20 -7.31
C GLN A 102 -5.57 9.42 -7.73
N ASP A 103 -5.49 10.47 -6.92
CA ASP A 103 -6.18 11.73 -7.13
C ASP A 103 -5.17 12.79 -7.62
N PRO A 104 -5.38 13.45 -8.78
CA PRO A 104 -4.43 14.43 -9.28
C PRO A 104 -4.28 15.68 -8.40
N SER A 105 -5.20 15.92 -7.46
CA SER A 105 -5.18 17.09 -6.57
C SER A 105 -4.37 16.90 -5.29
N ASN A 106 -3.98 15.66 -4.95
CA ASN A 106 -3.25 15.34 -3.73
C ASN A 106 -2.31 14.13 -3.91
N MET A 107 -1.43 13.91 -2.94
CA MET A 107 -0.52 12.75 -2.93
C MET A 107 -0.64 11.98 -1.61
N TYR A 108 -1.83 11.93 -1.03
CA TYR A 108 -2.05 11.35 0.30
C TYR A 108 -1.69 9.86 0.39
N GLU A 109 -1.71 9.12 -0.73
CA GLU A 109 -1.22 7.75 -0.77
C GLU A 109 0.30 7.66 -0.55
N VAL A 110 1.06 8.67 -0.99
CA VAL A 110 2.50 8.78 -0.76
C VAL A 110 2.74 9.11 0.70
N ASP A 111 2.04 10.13 1.21
CA ASP A 111 2.11 10.53 2.61
C ASP A 111 1.73 9.37 3.53
N PHE A 112 0.69 8.62 3.17
CA PHE A 112 0.26 7.43 3.90
C PHE A 112 1.37 6.38 3.96
N CYS A 113 2.02 6.04 2.85
CA CYS A 113 3.12 5.07 2.86
C CYS A 113 4.26 5.51 3.78
N LEU A 114 4.64 6.79 3.73
CA LEU A 114 5.71 7.33 4.58
C LEU A 114 5.33 7.33 6.05
N VAL A 115 4.14 7.85 6.39
CA VAL A 115 3.66 7.89 7.78
C VAL A 115 3.48 6.48 8.33
N TRP A 116 2.91 5.57 7.54
CA TRP A 116 2.76 4.16 7.92
C TRP A 116 4.12 3.53 8.20
N GLY A 117 5.11 3.71 7.31
CA GLY A 117 6.45 3.14 7.51
C GLY A 117 7.24 3.72 8.67
N ILE A 118 7.00 4.98 9.05
CA ILE A 118 7.68 5.64 10.18
C ILE A 118 7.06 5.21 11.52
N LEU A 119 5.75 4.95 11.56
CA LEU A 119 5.02 4.71 12.80
C LEU A 119 4.80 3.22 13.12
N MET A 120 4.93 2.34 12.13
CA MET A 120 4.77 0.89 12.28
C MET A 120 6.11 0.19 12.46
#